data_AF-A0A835GEA2-F1
#
_entry.id   AF-A0A835GEA2-F1
#
_cell.length_a   1.000
_cell.length_b   1.000
_cell.length_c   1.000
_cell.angle_alpha   90.00
_cell.angle_beta   90.00
_cell.angle_gamma   90.00
#
_symmetry.space_group_name_H-M   'P 1'
#
loop_
_entity.id
_entity.type
_entity.pdbx_description
1 polymer ?
#
loop_
_entity_poly.entity_id
_entity_poly.type
_entity_poly.pdbx_seq_one_letter_code
_entity_poly.pdbx_strand_id
1 'polypeptide(L)'
;MYTLLLAYALPSDARCPESTIAPLPFVLEYAVWRGWHQAVIYSPDLEPGCQWAIIRLMKCLSINGIASTSELLHSFHLRANIGIIILSPRLKRNATANLTKLVNKSGITNYNYSRVFTMSNISRFSLIEQSRKWSLVHRLEPSERVISVVQYFKVRSNSTLYASFLGNWDRVKSMSGVEVPYPVEARNFLGEELVVGRCNSTGDGNPSLEDDGPSAEEMLDDILHFLTVRLNTTSSIRNYSKLGFRTYEGTWTGLLGALMDHTVDVALEPVTVHAARRQDMDFIFPIAETMCNIYIRQQETSTVRDIFLAPFSIRLVACVVAVVLIAAIAIVLISHVTSTICVNNRRMGYTEALIWSTGILCQQGGTWTPSNPSGSVLLIVCLFFAVVTYNAYAAFITSVLSVRVASVDTIAAVLHSPNFKIGYIRNGADQMYLMSTKDVQLNAFYIRGYSDADNLVSSAEEGLARAASQDYAFFAGQRVARATLRSLSQARGRCAVRELPVHSTRAHLAFPLPRQSPYARPTLLSLLQLRSGGALARLEAALVPDMPQCAPPPGFASARATDVRSALILLIVGLITSLTIGLGEYCWKNRKELKTFLAFMLS
;
A
#
# COMPACT_ATOMS: atom_id res chain seq x y z
N MET A 1 28.98 21.07 6.17
CA MET A 1 29.99 20.35 6.94
C MET A 1 30.30 19.01 6.29
N TYR A 2 30.59 19.02 5.00
CA TYR A 2 31.97 19.05 4.58
C TYR A 2 32.20 20.36 3.83
N THR A 3 33.27 21.05 4.23
CA THR A 3 33.81 22.27 3.63
C THR A 3 35.16 21.82 3.09
N LEU A 4 35.49 22.08 1.82
CA LEU A 4 36.85 21.91 1.36
C LEU A 4 37.54 23.28 1.40
N LEU A 5 38.42 23.44 2.38
CA LEU A 5 39.44 24.48 2.44
C LEU A 5 40.66 23.99 1.66
N LEU A 6 41.07 24.71 0.62
CA LEU A 6 42.41 24.59 0.04
C LEU A 6 43.27 25.72 0.60
N ALA A 7 44.15 25.38 1.54
CA ALA A 7 45.26 26.21 1.96
C ALA A 7 46.51 25.74 1.20
N TYR A 8 47.23 26.66 0.55
CA TYR A 8 48.58 26.40 0.05
C TYR A 8 49.61 27.01 0.99
N ALA A 9 50.46 26.15 1.55
CA ALA A 9 51.81 26.48 1.98
C ALA A 9 52.75 26.25 0.77
N LEU A 10 53.62 27.22 0.48
CA LEU A 10 54.76 27.03 -0.40
C LEU A 10 56.02 26.83 0.47
N PRO A 11 56.95 25.93 0.10
CA PRO A 11 58.27 25.86 0.71
C PRO A 11 59.06 27.14 0.37
N SER A 12 59.92 27.56 1.29
CA SER A 12 60.56 28.88 1.33
C SER A 12 61.65 29.13 0.28
N ASP A 13 61.99 28.19 -0.60
CA ASP A 13 63.12 28.37 -1.53
C ASP A 13 62.83 27.76 -2.92
N ALA A 14 62.24 28.56 -3.82
CA ALA A 14 62.24 28.28 -5.26
C ALA A 14 62.22 29.60 -6.04
N ARG A 15 63.24 29.84 -6.87
CA ARG A 15 63.37 31.04 -7.72
C ARG A 15 63.08 30.66 -9.17
N CYS A 16 62.14 31.36 -9.81
CA CYS A 16 62.01 31.42 -11.26
C CYS A 16 62.28 32.87 -11.71
N PRO A 17 62.83 33.10 -12.91
CA PRO A 17 62.96 34.44 -13.46
C PRO A 17 61.57 35.08 -13.60
N GLU A 18 61.44 36.36 -13.25
CA GLU A 18 60.16 37.09 -13.24
C GLU A 18 59.53 37.26 -14.64
N SER A 19 60.22 36.86 -15.72
CA SER A 19 59.78 37.06 -17.10
C SER A 19 58.96 35.92 -17.73
N THR A 20 58.67 34.82 -17.02
CA THR A 20 57.97 33.66 -17.60
C THR A 20 56.96 33.05 -16.62
N ILE A 21 55.85 33.74 -16.38
CA ILE A 21 54.66 33.13 -15.74
C ILE A 21 53.45 33.43 -16.62
N ALA A 22 53.30 32.65 -17.69
CA ALA A 22 52.06 32.63 -18.45
C ALA A 22 50.96 31.87 -17.66
N PRO A 23 49.69 32.30 -17.72
CA PRO A 23 48.59 31.56 -17.14
C PRO A 23 48.36 30.25 -17.92
N LEU A 24 48.78 29.12 -17.35
CA LEU A 24 48.49 27.81 -17.92
C LEU A 24 47.01 27.45 -17.66
N PRO A 25 46.24 27.07 -18.69
CA PRO A 25 44.91 26.55 -18.51
C PRO A 25 44.99 25.17 -17.82
N PHE A 26 44.19 24.96 -16.77
CA PHE A 26 44.01 23.64 -16.18
C PHE A 26 42.55 23.23 -16.25
N VAL A 27 42.31 21.93 -16.42
CA VAL A 27 40.99 21.32 -16.44
C VAL A 27 40.74 20.64 -15.10
N LEU A 28 39.58 20.93 -14.48
CA LEU A 28 39.13 20.28 -13.25
C LEU A 28 38.06 19.24 -13.60
N GLU A 29 38.41 17.95 -13.52
CA GLU A 29 37.44 16.87 -13.69
C GLU A 29 37.06 16.25 -12.35
N TYR A 30 35.76 16.00 -12.16
CA TYR A 30 35.19 15.36 -10.99
C TYR A 30 34.50 14.06 -11.41
N ALA A 31 34.93 12.94 -10.83
CA ALA A 31 34.35 11.63 -11.11
C ALA A 31 34.03 10.88 -9.81
N VAL A 32 32.97 10.06 -9.88
CA VAL A 32 32.56 9.18 -8.79
C VAL A 32 32.82 7.74 -9.23
N TRP A 33 33.77 7.06 -8.59
CA TRP A 33 34.09 5.66 -8.88
C TRP A 33 33.92 4.81 -7.63
N ARG A 34 33.01 3.82 -7.68
CA ARG A 34 32.70 2.89 -6.57
C ARG A 34 32.53 3.57 -5.20
N GLY A 35 31.86 4.72 -5.16
CA GLY A 35 31.59 5.47 -3.92
C GLY A 35 32.74 6.35 -3.42
N TRP A 36 33.85 6.45 -4.17
CA TRP A 36 34.94 7.37 -3.88
C TRP A 36 34.80 8.65 -4.71
N HIS A 37 35.02 9.80 -4.05
CA HIS A 37 35.02 11.12 -4.68
C HIS A 37 36.45 11.47 -5.11
N GLN A 38 36.68 11.64 -6.41
CA GLN A 38 37.99 12.05 -6.93
C GLN A 38 37.87 13.33 -7.77
N ALA A 39 38.82 14.23 -7.59
CA ALA A 39 39.02 15.41 -8.43
C ALA A 39 40.43 15.34 -9.03
N VAL A 40 40.53 15.42 -10.36
CA VAL A 40 41.80 15.38 -11.10
C VAL A 40 42.01 16.75 -11.74
N ILE A 41 43.23 17.28 -11.56
CA ILE A 41 43.66 18.58 -12.10
C ILE A 41 44.82 18.32 -13.04
N TYR A 42 44.69 18.69 -14.31
CA TYR A 42 45.77 18.55 -15.29
C TYR A 42 46.03 19.86 -16.05
N SER A 43 47.30 20.10 -16.40
CA SER A 43 47.80 21.23 -17.20
C SER A 43 48.61 20.67 -18.38
N PRO A 44 48.31 21.04 -19.64
CA PRO A 44 48.83 20.35 -20.82
C PRO A 44 50.21 20.79 -21.33
N ASP A 45 50.76 21.94 -20.92
CA ASP A 45 52.04 22.42 -21.47
C ASP A 45 53.17 22.44 -20.42
N LEU A 46 54.28 21.75 -20.72
CA LEU A 46 55.53 21.71 -19.95
C LEU A 46 56.61 22.56 -20.65
N GLU A 47 57.04 23.67 -20.05
CA GLU A 47 58.18 24.45 -20.55
C GLU A 47 59.53 23.83 -20.12
N PRO A 48 60.51 23.71 -21.04
CA PRO A 48 61.84 23.18 -20.72
C PRO A 48 62.65 24.21 -19.93
N GLY A 49 63.02 23.89 -18.69
CA GLY A 49 63.91 24.71 -17.85
C GLY A 49 63.40 25.00 -16.44
N CYS A 50 62.13 24.77 -16.15
CA CYS A 50 61.61 24.79 -14.77
C CYS A 50 61.86 23.45 -14.07
N GLN A 51 62.45 23.45 -12.87
CA GLN A 51 62.54 22.27 -12.00
C GLN A 51 61.16 21.76 -11.52
N TRP A 52 60.06 22.37 -11.97
CA TRP A 52 58.70 21.90 -11.75
C TRP A 52 58.31 20.71 -12.64
N ALA A 53 59.14 20.31 -13.61
CA ALA A 53 58.82 19.22 -14.53
C ALA A 53 58.63 17.84 -13.88
N ILE A 54 58.81 17.69 -12.57
CA ILE A 54 58.58 16.45 -11.84
C ILE A 54 57.83 16.71 -10.53
N ILE A 55 56.59 17.20 -10.57
CA ILE A 55 55.70 17.10 -9.41
C ILE A 55 54.35 16.52 -9.83
N ARG A 56 54.29 15.18 -9.74
CA ARG A 56 53.07 14.37 -9.69
C ARG A 56 52.09 14.95 -8.66
N LEU A 57 50.85 15.16 -9.07
CA LEU A 57 49.72 15.29 -8.14
C LEU A 57 48.62 14.29 -8.51
N MET A 58 48.89 13.01 -8.26
CA MET A 58 47.84 12.08 -7.82
C MET A 58 48.00 11.92 -6.31
N LYS A 59 47.06 12.45 -5.54
CA LYS A 59 46.89 12.06 -4.14
C LYS A 59 45.48 11.51 -3.98
N CYS A 60 45.35 10.21 -4.24
CA CYS A 60 44.15 9.45 -3.89
C CYS A 60 44.05 9.40 -2.36
N LEU A 61 43.00 9.96 -1.79
CA LEU A 61 42.67 9.76 -0.38
C LEU A 61 41.82 8.49 -0.25
N SER A 62 42.48 7.35 -0.07
CA SER A 62 41.87 6.16 0.54
C SER A 62 41.89 6.32 2.05
N ILE A 63 40.85 5.82 2.73
CA ILE A 63 40.81 5.72 4.19
C ILE A 63 41.88 4.75 4.73
N ASN A 64 42.49 3.90 3.89
CA ASN A 64 43.68 3.11 4.24
C ASN A 64 44.53 2.84 2.98
N GLY A 65 45.78 3.34 2.94
CA GLY A 65 46.83 2.90 2.01
C GLY A 65 46.92 3.61 0.64
N ILE A 66 48.17 3.84 0.20
CA ILE A 66 48.58 4.50 -1.05
C ILE A 66 48.79 3.42 -2.13
N ALA A 67 48.22 3.61 -3.32
CA ALA A 67 48.57 2.84 -4.51
C ALA A 67 48.91 3.80 -5.68
N SER A 68 49.93 3.45 -6.46
CA SER A 68 50.42 4.19 -7.63
C SER A 68 50.35 3.26 -8.84
N THR A 69 49.76 3.70 -9.95
CA THR A 69 49.79 2.99 -11.25
C THR A 69 50.44 3.90 -12.30
N SER A 70 51.18 3.31 -13.26
CA SER A 70 52.13 4.02 -14.12
C SER A 70 51.81 3.99 -15.63
N GLU A 71 50.56 3.81 -16.05
CA GLU A 71 50.23 3.74 -17.48
C GLU A 71 49.12 4.71 -17.92
N LEU A 72 49.35 5.35 -19.06
CA LEU A 72 48.44 6.27 -19.74
C LEU A 72 47.22 5.51 -20.28
N LEU A 73 46.03 5.88 -19.81
CA LEU A 73 44.76 5.43 -20.38
C LEU A 73 44.29 6.42 -21.46
N HIS A 74 44.27 5.95 -22.70
CA HIS A 74 43.67 6.64 -23.84
C HIS A 74 42.14 6.54 -23.78
N SER A 75 41.46 7.68 -23.86
CA SER A 75 40.00 7.91 -23.97
C SER A 75 39.19 7.91 -22.66
N PHE A 76 38.38 8.96 -22.48
CA PHE A 76 37.41 9.08 -21.38
C PHE A 76 36.05 9.59 -21.90
N HIS A 77 34.97 8.95 -21.45
CA HIS A 77 33.58 9.35 -21.68
C HIS A 77 32.99 9.91 -20.37
N LEU A 78 32.33 11.08 -20.43
CA LEU A 78 31.90 11.86 -19.26
C LEU A 78 30.38 11.72 -18.99
N ARG A 79 30.01 11.37 -17.74
CA ARG A 79 28.65 11.51 -17.17
C ARG A 79 28.76 12.07 -15.75
N ALA A 80 28.01 13.13 -15.42
CA ALA A 80 28.05 13.77 -14.09
C ALA A 80 26.63 14.07 -13.56
N ASN A 81 26.33 13.61 -12.34
CA ASN A 81 25.14 13.94 -11.55
C ASN A 81 25.58 14.53 -10.19
N ILE A 82 25.00 15.65 -9.76
CA ILE A 82 25.45 16.41 -8.57
C ILE A 82 24.34 16.56 -7.52
N GLY A 83 24.68 16.30 -6.25
CA GLY A 83 23.96 16.70 -5.04
C GLY A 83 24.89 16.63 -3.81
N ILE A 84 24.78 17.57 -2.86
CA ILE A 84 25.62 17.65 -1.65
C ILE A 84 24.74 17.47 -0.40
N ILE A 85 25.13 16.57 0.51
CA ILE A 85 24.60 16.46 1.89
C ILE A 85 25.78 16.46 2.88
N ILE A 86 25.52 16.96 4.09
CA ILE A 86 26.49 17.30 5.14
C ILE A 86 26.12 16.58 6.45
N LEU A 87 27.07 15.91 7.12
CA LEU A 87 26.95 15.45 8.51
C LEU A 87 28.28 15.62 9.25
N SER A 88 28.25 16.03 10.53
CA SER A 88 29.46 16.24 11.36
C SER A 88 29.23 15.74 12.81
N PRO A 89 30.18 15.03 13.44
CA PRO A 89 30.22 14.85 14.88
C PRO A 89 31.22 15.82 15.55
N ARG A 90 30.71 16.56 16.54
CA ARG A 90 31.40 17.26 17.66
C ARG A 90 32.48 18.30 17.32
N LEU A 91 32.07 19.58 17.23
CA LEU A 91 32.95 20.75 17.30
C LEU A 91 32.78 21.50 18.65
N LYS A 92 33.90 21.85 19.29
CA LYS A 92 33.96 22.66 20.52
C LYS A 92 33.42 24.10 20.28
N ARG A 93 32.73 24.66 21.30
CA ARG A 93 31.97 25.93 21.31
C ARG A 93 32.67 27.19 20.78
N ASN A 94 34.00 27.23 20.66
CA ASN A 94 34.72 28.41 20.16
C ASN A 94 34.94 28.41 18.64
N ALA A 95 34.92 27.24 17.98
CA ALA A 95 35.04 27.15 16.53
C ALA A 95 33.75 27.56 15.80
N THR A 96 32.60 27.42 16.47
CA THR A 96 31.28 27.76 15.94
C THR A 96 31.10 29.26 15.72
N ALA A 97 31.67 30.12 16.57
CA ALA A 97 31.54 31.58 16.44
C ALA A 97 32.36 32.15 15.26
N ASN A 98 33.53 31.58 14.98
CA ASN A 98 34.32 31.93 13.80
C ASN A 98 33.70 31.37 12.52
N LEU A 99 33.11 30.17 12.59
CA LEU A 99 32.45 29.54 11.45
C LEU A 99 31.13 30.24 11.09
N THR A 100 30.35 30.72 12.06
CA THR A 100 29.18 31.57 11.78
C THR A 100 29.57 32.95 11.26
N LYS A 101 30.67 33.55 11.75
CA LYS A 101 31.23 34.78 11.15
C LYS A 101 31.71 34.57 9.71
N LEU A 102 32.36 33.45 9.41
CA LEU A 102 32.80 33.07 8.06
C LEU A 102 31.62 32.75 7.13
N VAL A 103 30.62 32.03 7.62
CA VAL A 103 29.39 31.71 6.86
C VAL A 103 28.58 32.97 6.59
N ASN A 104 28.41 33.87 7.57
CA ASN A 104 27.76 35.15 7.35
C ASN A 104 28.58 36.10 6.46
N LYS A 105 29.92 36.07 6.52
CA LYS A 105 30.79 36.79 5.56
C LYS A 105 30.76 36.19 4.16
N SER A 106 30.51 34.89 4.03
CA SER A 106 30.49 34.19 2.74
C SER A 106 29.18 34.38 1.95
N GLY A 107 28.16 35.01 2.54
CA GLY A 107 26.87 35.22 1.88
C GLY A 107 26.04 33.96 1.62
N ILE A 108 26.53 32.79 2.05
CA ILE A 108 25.90 31.45 1.92
C ILE A 108 24.53 31.37 2.64
N THR A 109 24.11 32.37 3.41
CA THR A 109 22.82 32.37 4.11
C THR A 109 21.81 33.38 3.56
N ASN A 110 22.22 34.28 2.66
CA ASN A 110 21.34 35.26 2.03
C ASN A 110 20.92 34.79 0.63
N TYR A 111 20.07 33.76 0.57
CA TYR A 111 19.57 33.27 -0.71
C TYR A 111 18.25 33.93 -1.08
N ASN A 112 18.32 34.83 -2.06
CA ASN A 112 17.16 35.29 -2.81
C ASN A 112 17.16 34.52 -4.14
N TYR A 113 16.29 33.52 -4.28
CA TYR A 113 16.16 32.68 -5.48
C TYR A 113 15.52 33.42 -6.69
N SER A 114 15.45 34.75 -6.65
CA SER A 114 14.81 35.59 -7.67
C SER A 114 15.74 36.00 -8.83
N ARG A 115 16.95 35.44 -8.92
CA ARG A 115 17.91 35.81 -9.97
C ARG A 115 17.48 35.30 -11.34
N VAL A 116 17.61 36.16 -12.34
CA VAL A 116 17.33 35.83 -13.74
C VAL A 116 18.44 34.91 -14.26
N PHE A 117 18.07 33.68 -14.59
CA PHE A 117 18.98 32.68 -15.14
C PHE A 117 19.32 33.03 -16.60
N THR A 118 20.58 33.38 -16.87
CA THR A 118 21.07 33.66 -18.23
C THR A 118 22.12 32.62 -18.61
N MET A 119 21.77 31.74 -19.54
CA MET A 119 22.71 30.80 -20.14
C MET A 119 23.02 31.19 -21.57
N SER A 120 24.31 31.25 -21.87
CA SER A 120 24.79 31.46 -23.23
C SER A 120 25.16 30.13 -23.86
N ASN A 121 24.78 29.97 -25.12
CA ASN A 121 25.29 28.88 -25.95
C ASN A 121 26.83 28.95 -25.98
N ILE A 122 27.51 27.81 -25.86
CA ILE A 122 28.97 27.73 -25.86
C ILE A 122 29.60 28.40 -27.09
N SER A 123 28.92 28.36 -28.24
CA SER A 123 29.41 28.99 -29.48
C SER A 123 29.49 30.51 -29.41
N ARG A 124 28.72 31.14 -28.51
CA ARG A 124 28.70 32.58 -28.25
C ARG A 124 29.35 32.94 -26.91
N PHE A 125 29.89 31.96 -26.19
CA PHE A 125 30.45 32.17 -24.86
C PHE A 125 31.93 32.55 -24.96
N SER A 126 32.26 33.77 -24.55
CA SER A 126 33.65 34.22 -24.40
C SER A 126 33.99 34.39 -22.92
N LEU A 127 34.94 33.58 -22.43
CA LEU A 127 35.40 33.63 -21.04
C LEU A 127 35.96 35.02 -20.68
N ILE A 128 36.70 35.64 -21.61
CA ILE A 128 37.34 36.94 -21.41
C ILE A 128 36.28 38.04 -21.30
N GLU A 129 35.28 38.01 -22.17
CA GLU A 129 34.20 39.01 -22.17
C GLU A 129 33.33 38.89 -20.91
N GLN A 130 33.01 37.66 -20.50
CA GLN A 130 32.24 37.40 -19.29
C GLN A 130 33.02 37.77 -18.02
N SER A 131 34.32 37.47 -17.96
CA SER A 131 35.18 37.87 -16.84
C SER A 131 35.32 39.39 -16.72
N ARG A 132 35.39 40.13 -17.86
CA ARG A 132 35.38 41.61 -17.86
C ARG A 132 34.04 42.19 -17.42
N LYS A 133 32.93 41.66 -17.93
CA LYS A 133 31.58 42.05 -17.48
C LYS A 133 31.42 41.81 -15.99
N TRP A 134 31.91 40.69 -15.49
CA TRP A 134 31.87 40.31 -14.09
C TRP A 134 32.66 41.28 -13.19
N SER A 135 33.90 41.60 -13.57
CA SER A 135 34.75 42.52 -12.82
C SER A 135 34.21 43.95 -12.79
N LEU A 136 33.60 44.40 -13.89
CA LEU A 136 32.90 45.69 -13.97
C LEU A 136 31.70 45.76 -13.02
N VAL A 137 30.84 44.73 -13.02
CA VAL A 137 29.65 44.67 -12.16
C VAL A 137 30.03 44.62 -10.69
N HIS A 138 31.06 43.87 -10.33
CA HIS A 138 31.46 43.65 -8.94
C HIS A 138 32.57 44.60 -8.45
N ARG A 139 32.94 45.61 -9.24
CA ARG A 139 34.02 46.59 -8.96
C ARG A 139 35.29 45.91 -8.43
N LEU A 140 35.69 44.82 -9.07
CA LEU A 140 36.89 44.08 -8.70
C LEU A 140 38.10 44.74 -9.37
N GLU A 141 39.09 45.14 -8.58
CA GLU A 141 40.40 45.52 -9.11
C GLU A 141 41.00 44.34 -9.87
N PRO A 142 41.68 44.58 -11.02
CA PRO A 142 42.31 43.53 -11.79
C PRO A 142 43.50 42.96 -10.98
N SER A 143 43.24 41.93 -10.17
CA SER A 143 44.32 41.17 -9.54
C SER A 143 44.97 40.26 -10.60
N GLU A 144 46.29 40.11 -10.54
CA GLU A 144 47.09 39.47 -11.58
C GLU A 144 46.87 37.95 -11.70
N ARG A 145 46.13 37.30 -10.78
CA ARG A 145 45.89 35.85 -10.80
C ARG A 145 44.50 35.48 -10.27
N VAL A 146 43.56 35.30 -11.19
CA VAL A 146 42.17 34.96 -10.88
C VAL A 146 41.75 33.70 -11.65
N ILE A 147 41.09 32.76 -10.98
CA ILE A 147 40.56 31.54 -11.59
C ILE A 147 39.09 31.77 -11.91
N SER A 148 38.74 31.79 -13.19
CA SER A 148 37.34 31.91 -13.62
C SER A 148 36.60 30.59 -13.46
N VAL A 149 35.44 30.63 -12.80
CA VAL A 149 34.58 29.47 -12.56
C VAL A 149 33.40 29.53 -13.52
N VAL A 150 33.23 28.46 -14.30
CA VAL A 150 32.16 28.32 -15.30
C VAL A 150 31.40 27.03 -15.05
N GLN A 151 30.08 27.11 -15.13
CA GLN A 151 29.17 25.97 -15.09
C GLN A 151 28.74 25.61 -16.50
N TYR A 152 28.99 24.37 -16.92
CA TYR A 152 28.48 23.84 -18.18
C TYR A 152 27.20 23.02 -17.97
N PHE A 153 26.32 23.03 -18.96
CA PHE A 153 25.06 22.34 -18.92
C PHE A 153 24.64 21.88 -20.32
N LYS A 154 24.00 20.72 -20.37
CA LYS A 154 23.46 20.13 -21.59
C LYS A 154 22.03 19.65 -21.29
N VAL A 155 21.06 20.01 -22.12
CA VAL A 155 19.65 19.61 -21.95
C VAL A 155 19.48 18.13 -22.32
N ARG A 156 20.08 17.70 -23.43
CA ARG A 156 20.09 16.31 -23.91
C ARG A 156 21.49 15.84 -24.27
N SER A 157 21.72 14.54 -24.34
CA SER A 157 23.01 13.99 -24.82
C SER A 157 23.43 14.53 -26.18
N ASN A 158 22.49 14.93 -27.04
CA ASN A 158 22.74 15.47 -28.39
C ASN A 158 22.45 16.98 -28.53
N SER A 159 22.06 17.70 -27.46
CA SER A 159 21.72 19.12 -27.55
C SER A 159 22.96 20.04 -27.66
N THR A 160 22.72 21.34 -27.80
CA THR A 160 23.75 22.36 -27.61
C THR A 160 24.26 22.38 -26.17
N LEU A 161 25.56 22.65 -26.01
CA LEU A 161 26.17 22.87 -24.70
C LEU A 161 26.01 24.35 -24.32
N TYR A 162 25.55 24.59 -23.10
CA TYR A 162 25.40 25.92 -22.52
C TYR A 162 26.43 26.13 -21.43
N ALA A 163 26.89 27.37 -21.30
CA ALA A 163 27.81 27.80 -20.27
C ALA A 163 27.23 28.99 -19.51
N SER A 164 27.42 28.98 -18.18
CA SER A 164 27.13 30.07 -17.28
C SER A 164 28.39 30.44 -16.52
N PHE A 165 28.78 31.70 -16.59
CA PHE A 165 29.88 32.21 -15.79
C PHE A 165 29.41 32.40 -14.35
N LEU A 166 30.09 31.80 -13.38
CA LEU A 166 29.73 31.90 -11.96
C LEU A 166 30.56 32.93 -11.22
N GLY A 167 31.73 33.29 -11.74
CA GLY A 167 32.55 34.33 -11.13
C GLY A 167 34.03 33.99 -11.12
N ASN A 168 34.73 34.74 -10.29
CA ASN A 168 36.17 34.79 -10.26
C ASN A 168 36.64 34.40 -8.86
N TRP A 169 37.38 33.30 -8.78
CA TRP A 169 38.00 32.82 -7.56
C TRP A 169 39.40 33.41 -7.40
N ASP A 170 39.71 33.84 -6.19
CA ASP A 170 41.02 34.40 -5.81
C ASP A 170 41.48 33.74 -4.50
N ARG A 171 42.79 33.66 -4.29
CA ARG A 171 43.41 33.11 -3.08
C ARG A 171 43.00 33.87 -1.82
N VAL A 172 42.85 35.20 -1.90
CA VAL A 172 42.54 36.06 -0.74
C VAL A 172 41.04 36.07 -0.43
N LYS A 173 40.21 36.17 -1.47
CA LYS A 173 38.74 36.26 -1.34
C LYS A 173 38.04 34.89 -1.39
N SER A 174 38.74 33.82 -1.75
CA SER A 174 38.21 32.46 -1.90
C SER A 174 36.91 32.45 -2.72
N MET A 175 35.89 31.71 -2.29
CA MET A 175 34.59 31.59 -2.96
C MET A 175 33.68 32.82 -2.81
N SER A 176 34.08 33.88 -2.10
CA SER A 176 33.21 35.06 -1.93
C SER A 176 32.95 35.84 -3.23
N GLY A 177 33.81 35.67 -4.24
CA GLY A 177 33.64 36.25 -5.58
C GLY A 177 32.99 35.32 -6.61
N VAL A 178 32.52 34.14 -6.18
CA VAL A 178 31.93 33.10 -7.02
C VAL A 178 30.49 32.86 -6.59
N GLU A 179 29.57 32.97 -7.54
CA GLU A 179 28.17 32.65 -7.33
C GLU A 179 27.94 31.15 -7.15
N VAL A 180 26.89 30.83 -6.40
CA VAL A 180 26.47 29.45 -6.23
C VAL A 180 26.00 28.92 -7.58
N PRO A 181 26.46 27.72 -8.00
CA PRO A 181 25.98 27.09 -9.21
C PRO A 181 24.46 26.97 -9.19
N TYR A 182 23.82 27.20 -10.33
CA TYR A 182 22.38 27.09 -10.40
C TYR A 182 21.95 25.63 -10.15
N PRO A 183 20.97 25.40 -9.26
CA PRO A 183 20.44 24.08 -8.99
C PRO A 183 19.85 23.50 -10.29
N VAL A 184 19.95 22.18 -10.47
CA VAL A 184 19.35 21.47 -11.62
C VAL A 184 17.84 21.75 -11.68
N GLU A 185 17.25 22.00 -10.53
CA GLU A 185 15.84 22.23 -10.27
C GLU A 185 15.30 23.59 -10.75
N ALA A 186 16.18 24.57 -10.94
CA ALA A 186 15.82 25.89 -11.48
C ALA A 186 16.14 26.02 -12.98
N ARG A 187 16.58 24.93 -13.62
CA ARG A 187 16.92 24.91 -15.03
C ARG A 187 15.65 24.71 -15.84
N ASN A 188 15.36 25.69 -16.69
CA ASN A 188 14.30 25.56 -17.70
C ASN A 188 14.82 24.66 -18.84
N PHE A 189 13.92 24.07 -19.64
CA PHE A 189 14.28 23.26 -20.81
C PHE A 189 14.93 24.06 -21.97
N LEU A 190 15.20 25.36 -21.76
CA LEU A 190 15.85 26.27 -22.72
C LEU A 190 15.18 26.29 -24.11
N GLY A 191 13.85 26.05 -24.15
CA GLY A 191 13.07 26.03 -25.38
C GLY A 191 13.08 24.69 -26.13
N GLU A 192 13.71 23.65 -25.60
CA GLU A 192 13.53 22.29 -26.14
C GLU A 192 12.17 21.70 -25.74
N GLU A 193 11.65 20.83 -26.59
CA GLU A 193 10.41 20.09 -26.35
C GLU A 193 10.61 18.95 -25.36
N LEU A 194 9.70 18.80 -24.40
CA LEU A 194 9.57 17.61 -23.55
C LEU A 194 8.80 16.51 -24.29
N VAL A 195 9.46 15.40 -24.63
CA VAL A 195 8.81 14.28 -25.33
C VAL A 195 8.14 13.37 -24.31
N VAL A 196 6.81 13.30 -24.37
CA VAL A 196 5.99 12.54 -23.42
C VAL A 196 5.35 11.34 -24.11
N GLY A 197 5.51 10.16 -23.52
CA GLY A 197 4.90 8.94 -24.03
C GLY A 197 3.59 8.61 -23.29
N ARG A 198 2.57 8.19 -24.04
CA ARG A 198 1.26 7.76 -23.53
C ARG A 198 0.82 6.45 -24.15
N CYS A 199 -0.07 5.73 -23.48
CA CYS A 199 -0.73 4.56 -24.05
C CYS A 199 -2.10 4.96 -24.62
N ASN A 200 -2.37 4.60 -25.88
CA ASN A 200 -3.70 4.73 -26.46
C ASN A 200 -4.56 3.56 -25.98
N SER A 201 -5.65 3.85 -25.26
CA SER A 201 -6.64 2.87 -24.80
C SER A 201 -7.43 2.18 -25.93
N THR A 202 -7.24 2.60 -27.19
CA THR A 202 -8.06 2.20 -28.35
C THR A 202 -7.48 1.07 -29.22
N GLY A 203 -6.34 0.48 -28.85
CA GLY A 203 -5.71 -0.60 -29.63
C GLY A 203 -6.15 -1.99 -29.22
N ASP A 204 -6.89 -2.69 -30.09
CA ASP A 204 -7.31 -4.10 -30.07
C ASP A 204 -7.73 -4.62 -28.69
N GLY A 205 -9.03 -4.92 -28.49
CA GLY A 205 -9.62 -5.40 -27.23
C GLY A 205 -9.07 -6.70 -26.62
N ASN A 206 -7.87 -7.14 -27.01
CA ASN A 206 -7.06 -8.11 -26.29
C ASN A 206 -6.28 -7.41 -25.16
N PRO A 207 -6.48 -7.82 -23.89
CA PRO A 207 -5.70 -7.28 -22.77
C PRO A 207 -4.20 -7.48 -23.04
N SER A 208 -3.42 -6.42 -22.84
CA SER A 208 -1.97 -6.55 -22.92
C SER A 208 -1.45 -7.38 -21.74
N LEU A 209 -0.32 -8.09 -21.93
CA LEU A 209 0.30 -8.93 -20.89
C LEU A 209 0.56 -8.17 -19.58
N GLU A 210 0.67 -6.83 -19.65
CA GLU A 210 0.89 -5.93 -18.52
C GLU A 210 -0.03 -4.70 -18.62
N ASP A 211 -1.34 -4.91 -18.79
CA ASP A 211 -2.30 -3.82 -18.66
C ASP A 211 -2.50 -3.47 -17.17
N ASP A 212 -1.84 -2.39 -16.73
CA ASP A 212 -1.93 -1.89 -15.34
C ASP A 212 -3.32 -1.27 -15.04
N GLY A 213 -4.25 -1.23 -16.01
CA GLY A 213 -5.63 -0.77 -15.87
C GLY A 213 -5.88 0.62 -16.46
N PRO A 214 -7.14 1.13 -16.37
CA PRO A 214 -7.55 2.33 -17.09
C PRO A 214 -6.73 3.55 -16.69
N SER A 215 -6.24 4.27 -17.70
CA SER A 215 -5.56 5.55 -17.56
C SER A 215 -6.59 6.67 -17.32
N ALA A 216 -6.25 7.62 -16.45
CA ALA A 216 -7.08 8.79 -16.20
C ALA A 216 -6.69 9.90 -17.19
N GLU A 217 -6.95 9.68 -18.49
CA GLU A 217 -6.40 10.49 -19.60
C GLU A 217 -6.55 12.01 -19.38
N GLU A 218 -7.76 12.49 -19.06
CA GLU A 218 -8.02 13.92 -18.82
C GLU A 218 -7.17 14.52 -17.69
N MET A 219 -7.03 13.80 -16.56
CA MET A 219 -6.25 14.28 -15.41
C MET A 219 -4.74 14.20 -15.65
N LEU A 220 -4.30 13.27 -16.51
CA LEU A 220 -2.90 13.20 -16.93
C LEU A 220 -2.56 14.41 -17.83
N ASP A 221 -3.49 14.87 -18.68
CA ASP A 221 -3.30 16.08 -19.48
C ASP A 221 -3.16 17.35 -18.63
N ASP A 222 -3.93 17.46 -17.54
CA ASP A 222 -3.76 18.55 -16.58
C ASP A 222 -2.37 18.55 -15.94
N ILE A 223 -1.82 17.37 -15.62
CA ILE A 223 -0.45 17.23 -15.09
C ILE A 223 0.57 17.63 -16.14
N LEU A 224 0.38 17.19 -17.40
CA LEU A 224 1.27 17.57 -18.48
C LEU A 224 1.28 19.08 -18.67
N HIS A 225 0.11 19.71 -18.68
CA HIS A 225 -0.02 21.16 -18.75
C HIS A 225 0.73 21.84 -17.60
N PHE A 226 0.55 21.38 -16.36
CA PHE A 226 1.26 21.92 -15.21
C PHE A 226 2.79 21.78 -15.35
N LEU A 227 3.28 20.62 -15.80
CA LEU A 227 4.70 20.38 -16.03
C LEU A 227 5.26 21.30 -17.12
N THR A 228 4.54 21.49 -18.22
CA THR A 228 4.98 22.37 -19.31
C THR A 228 5.10 23.83 -18.88
N VAL A 229 4.12 24.34 -18.14
CA VAL A 229 4.13 25.70 -17.60
C VAL A 229 5.26 25.86 -16.57
N ARG A 230 5.46 24.86 -15.70
CA ARG A 230 6.47 24.95 -14.63
C ARG A 230 7.90 24.85 -15.15
N LEU A 231 8.12 24.03 -16.17
CA LEU A 231 9.43 23.79 -16.78
C LEU A 231 9.74 24.75 -17.93
N ASN A 232 8.78 25.60 -18.31
CA ASN A 232 8.83 26.52 -19.44
C ASN A 232 9.29 25.81 -20.72
N THR A 233 8.54 24.77 -21.10
CA THR A 233 8.81 23.87 -22.22
C THR A 233 7.53 23.61 -23.02
N THR A 234 7.68 23.36 -24.32
CA THR A 234 6.62 22.78 -25.16
C THR A 234 6.62 21.27 -24.98
N SER A 235 5.45 20.62 -24.96
CA SER A 235 5.38 19.15 -24.93
C SER A 235 5.05 18.58 -26.30
N SER A 236 5.63 17.42 -26.62
CA SER A 236 5.23 16.60 -27.76
C SER A 236 4.83 15.20 -27.30
N ILE A 237 3.61 14.80 -27.64
CA ILE A 237 3.02 13.54 -27.20
C ILE A 237 3.28 12.44 -28.24
N ARG A 238 3.77 11.29 -27.79
CA ARG A 238 3.92 10.07 -28.59
C ARG A 238 3.04 8.97 -28.01
N ASN A 239 2.10 8.50 -28.82
CA ASN A 239 1.16 7.46 -28.43
C ASN A 239 1.69 6.07 -28.80
N TYR A 240 1.57 5.13 -27.88
CA TYR A 240 1.91 3.73 -28.04
C TYR A 240 0.67 2.87 -27.79
N SER A 241 0.54 1.74 -28.49
CA SER A 241 -0.63 0.86 -28.32
C SER A 241 -0.60 0.06 -27.03
N LYS A 242 0.58 -0.16 -26.43
CA LYS A 242 0.78 -0.97 -25.24
C LYS A 242 1.86 -0.37 -24.35
N LEU A 243 1.74 -0.58 -23.03
CA LEU A 243 2.76 -0.19 -22.05
C LEU A 243 4.10 -0.86 -22.37
N GLY A 244 4.04 -2.15 -22.67
CA GLY A 244 5.19 -2.96 -23.08
C GLY A 244 5.83 -3.71 -21.92
N PHE A 245 6.48 -4.82 -22.26
CA PHE A 245 7.04 -5.79 -21.32
C PHE A 245 8.49 -6.10 -21.67
N ARG A 246 9.20 -6.73 -20.73
CA ARG A 246 10.57 -7.20 -20.93
C ARG A 246 10.58 -8.55 -21.63
N THR A 247 11.24 -8.63 -22.78
CA THR A 247 11.41 -9.87 -23.54
C THR A 247 12.43 -10.80 -22.86
N TYR A 248 12.48 -12.06 -23.29
CA TYR A 248 13.48 -13.02 -22.84
C TYR A 248 14.91 -12.60 -23.23
N GLU A 249 15.07 -11.77 -24.27
CA GLU A 249 16.36 -11.19 -24.70
C GLU A 249 16.80 -10.03 -23.80
N GLY A 250 15.96 -9.63 -22.84
CA GLY A 250 16.21 -8.54 -21.91
C GLY A 250 15.88 -7.15 -22.46
N THR A 251 15.32 -7.06 -23.66
CA THR A 251 14.87 -5.80 -24.29
C THR A 251 13.45 -5.43 -23.85
N TRP A 252 13.17 -4.13 -23.76
CA TRP A 252 11.84 -3.63 -23.42
C TRP A 252 11.06 -3.27 -24.69
N THR A 253 9.77 -3.58 -24.72
CA THR A 253 8.87 -3.27 -25.84
C THR A 253 7.94 -2.12 -25.50
N GLY A 254 7.16 -1.62 -26.47
CA GLY A 254 6.10 -0.62 -26.24
C GLY A 254 6.61 0.73 -25.72
N LEU A 255 5.79 1.39 -24.90
CA LEU A 255 6.13 2.66 -24.26
C LEU A 255 7.37 2.55 -23.36
N LEU A 256 7.51 1.47 -22.59
CA LEU A 256 8.67 1.25 -21.74
C LEU A 256 9.95 1.01 -22.55
N GLY A 257 9.86 0.35 -23.72
CA GLY A 257 10.97 0.23 -24.66
C GLY A 257 11.44 1.58 -25.19
N ALA A 258 10.50 2.41 -25.63
CA ALA A 258 10.77 3.77 -26.10
C ALA A 258 11.46 4.66 -25.04
N LEU A 259 11.14 4.44 -23.77
CA LEU A 259 11.78 5.08 -22.63
C LEU A 259 13.25 4.66 -22.46
N MET A 260 13.54 3.36 -22.63
CA MET A 260 14.90 2.82 -22.56
C MET A 260 15.76 3.27 -23.74
N ASP A 261 15.15 3.44 -24.93
CA ASP A 261 15.81 3.94 -26.13
C ASP A 261 16.01 5.47 -26.12
N HIS A 262 15.64 6.15 -25.03
CA HIS A 262 15.68 7.61 -24.89
C HIS A 262 14.91 8.37 -25.99
N THR A 263 13.91 7.73 -26.60
CA THR A 263 13.02 8.37 -27.59
C THR A 263 11.86 9.12 -26.93
N VAL A 264 11.59 8.79 -25.66
CA VAL A 264 10.62 9.42 -24.78
C VAL A 264 11.36 9.87 -23.52
N ASP A 265 11.15 11.12 -23.09
CA ASP A 265 11.81 11.69 -21.91
C ASP A 265 11.11 11.26 -20.60
N VAL A 266 9.76 11.23 -20.63
CA VAL A 266 8.90 10.82 -19.52
C VAL A 266 7.71 10.02 -20.05
N ALA A 267 7.45 8.85 -19.46
CA ALA A 267 6.21 8.13 -19.69
C ALA A 267 5.13 8.68 -18.74
N LEU A 268 4.13 9.36 -19.28
CA LEU A 268 3.02 9.90 -18.50
C LEU A 268 1.91 8.86 -18.38
N GLU A 269 2.30 7.67 -17.95
CA GLU A 269 1.41 6.57 -17.59
C GLU A 269 1.74 6.13 -16.17
N PRO A 270 0.76 6.02 -15.27
CA PRO A 270 0.96 5.46 -13.94
C PRO A 270 1.22 3.97 -14.02
N VAL A 271 2.47 3.59 -13.73
CA VAL A 271 2.96 2.21 -13.85
C VAL A 271 3.22 1.64 -12.47
N THR A 272 2.86 0.37 -12.27
CA THR A 272 3.12 -0.32 -11.01
C THR A 272 4.63 -0.53 -10.83
N VAL A 273 5.18 -0.05 -9.72
CA VAL A 273 6.62 -0.11 -9.45
C VAL A 273 7.02 -1.51 -8.98
N HIS A 274 7.56 -2.32 -9.89
CA HIS A 274 8.12 -3.64 -9.60
C HIS A 274 9.65 -3.63 -9.47
N ALA A 275 10.19 -4.62 -8.75
CA ALA A 275 11.64 -4.79 -8.59
C ALA A 275 12.36 -4.98 -9.93
N ALA A 276 11.76 -5.75 -10.86
CA ALA A 276 12.31 -5.98 -12.19
C ALA A 276 12.36 -4.69 -13.03
N ARG A 277 11.31 -3.87 -12.98
CA ARG A 277 11.28 -2.56 -13.67
C ARG A 277 12.30 -1.60 -13.06
N ARG A 278 12.38 -1.50 -11.73
CA ARG A 278 13.32 -0.60 -11.00
C ARG A 278 14.81 -0.92 -11.27
N GLN A 279 15.12 -2.12 -11.75
CA GLN A 279 16.50 -2.45 -12.13
C GLN A 279 16.95 -1.68 -13.39
N ASP A 280 16.02 -1.41 -14.31
CA ASP A 280 16.31 -0.87 -15.64
C ASP A 280 15.86 0.59 -15.79
N MET A 281 14.79 1.01 -15.11
CA MET A 281 14.22 2.37 -15.16
C MET A 281 14.06 2.99 -13.77
N ASP A 282 14.06 4.33 -13.72
CA ASP A 282 13.80 5.08 -12.49
C ASP A 282 12.31 5.45 -12.41
N PHE A 283 11.79 5.58 -11.19
CA PHE A 283 10.41 5.98 -10.94
C PHE A 283 10.38 7.23 -10.09
N ILE A 284 9.62 8.22 -10.52
CA ILE A 284 9.43 9.45 -9.75
C ILE A 284 8.16 9.34 -8.95
N PHE A 285 8.29 9.57 -7.64
CA PHE A 285 7.23 9.92 -6.70
C PHE A 285 5.98 9.00 -6.71
N PRO A 286 5.64 8.33 -5.60
CA PRO A 286 4.44 7.51 -5.56
C PRO A 286 3.18 8.39 -5.70
N ILE A 287 2.43 8.18 -6.78
CA ILE A 287 1.20 8.91 -7.11
C ILE A 287 0.02 8.35 -6.32
N ALA A 288 -0.10 7.03 -6.31
CA ALA A 288 -1.16 6.29 -5.64
C ALA A 288 -0.62 4.96 -5.12
N GLU A 289 -1.27 4.42 -4.09
CA GLU A 289 -1.02 3.05 -3.61
C GLU A 289 -2.06 2.10 -4.20
N THR A 290 -1.61 0.93 -4.64
CA THR A 290 -2.48 -0.12 -5.17
C THR A 290 -2.02 -1.49 -4.66
N MET A 291 -2.88 -2.49 -4.74
CA MET A 291 -2.56 -3.87 -4.40
C MET A 291 -3.39 -4.83 -5.26
N CYS A 292 -3.01 -6.10 -5.29
CA CYS A 292 -3.84 -7.16 -5.83
C CYS A 292 -4.71 -7.72 -4.71
N ASN A 293 -5.99 -7.95 -4.97
CA ASN A 293 -6.92 -8.49 -3.98
C ASN A 293 -7.58 -9.75 -4.49
N ILE A 294 -8.17 -10.51 -3.56
CA ILE A 294 -9.02 -11.64 -3.90
C ILE A 294 -10.47 -11.18 -3.80
N TYR A 295 -11.23 -11.36 -4.87
CA TYR A 295 -12.65 -11.04 -4.95
C TYR A 295 -13.45 -12.32 -4.77
N ILE A 296 -14.32 -12.31 -3.77
CA ILE A 296 -15.20 -13.44 -3.44
C ILE A 296 -16.63 -12.94 -3.28
N ARG A 297 -17.58 -13.85 -3.41
CA ARG A 297 -18.97 -13.56 -3.09
C ARG A 297 -19.09 -13.04 -1.66
N GLN A 298 -19.88 -11.99 -1.48
CA GLN A 298 -20.33 -11.56 -0.17
C GLN A 298 -21.28 -12.63 0.37
N GLN A 299 -20.74 -13.55 1.16
CA GLN A 299 -21.54 -14.56 1.85
C GLN A 299 -22.32 -13.87 2.96
N GLU A 300 -23.63 -14.09 2.99
CA GLU A 300 -24.43 -13.77 4.16
C GLU A 300 -24.02 -14.72 5.29
N THR A 301 -23.94 -14.18 6.50
CA THR A 301 -23.45 -14.88 7.68
C THR A 301 -24.34 -16.07 8.01
N SER A 302 -23.98 -17.25 7.51
CA SER A 302 -24.72 -18.49 7.75
C SER A 302 -23.79 -19.62 8.17
N THR A 303 -23.03 -19.42 9.26
CA THR A 303 -22.31 -20.53 9.90
C THR A 303 -23.13 -21.14 11.04
N VAL A 304 -23.98 -20.36 11.73
CA VAL A 304 -24.91 -20.91 12.72
C VAL A 304 -26.24 -21.21 12.02
N ARG A 305 -26.32 -22.42 11.44
CA ARG A 305 -27.51 -22.91 10.73
C ARG A 305 -28.72 -23.15 11.67
N ASP A 306 -28.50 -23.06 12.99
CA ASP A 306 -29.50 -23.18 14.04
C ASP A 306 -29.09 -22.35 15.27
N ILE A 307 -29.62 -21.13 15.37
CA ILE A 307 -29.27 -20.19 16.44
C ILE A 307 -29.95 -20.59 17.76
N PHE A 308 -31.07 -21.32 17.69
CA PHE A 308 -31.85 -21.74 18.85
C PHE A 308 -31.09 -22.73 19.74
N LEU A 309 -30.43 -23.75 19.15
CA LEU A 309 -29.66 -24.74 19.92
C LEU A 309 -28.23 -24.30 20.24
N ALA A 310 -27.71 -23.27 19.58
CA ALA A 310 -26.32 -22.82 19.73
C ALA A 310 -25.84 -22.57 21.19
N PRO A 311 -26.63 -21.97 22.10
CA PRO A 311 -26.21 -21.78 23.50
C PRO A 311 -26.34 -23.02 24.39
N PHE A 312 -27.00 -24.10 23.92
CA PHE A 312 -27.24 -25.29 24.72
C PHE A 312 -26.05 -26.24 24.68
N SER A 313 -25.12 -26.06 25.63
CA SER A 313 -24.13 -27.09 25.93
C SER A 313 -24.75 -28.23 26.74
N ILE A 314 -24.25 -29.46 26.56
CA ILE A 314 -24.70 -30.63 27.32
C ILE A 314 -24.59 -30.43 28.84
N ARG A 315 -23.59 -29.66 29.28
CA ARG A 315 -23.36 -29.31 30.68
C ARG A 315 -24.47 -28.40 31.22
N LEU A 316 -24.84 -27.36 30.46
CA LEU A 316 -25.92 -26.45 30.82
C LEU A 316 -27.26 -27.19 30.94
N VAL A 317 -27.59 -28.03 29.94
CA VAL A 317 -28.82 -28.83 29.95
C VAL A 317 -28.87 -29.75 31.16
N ALA A 318 -27.77 -30.45 31.47
CA ALA A 318 -27.68 -31.30 32.65
C ALA A 318 -27.86 -30.51 33.95
N CYS A 319 -27.29 -29.30 34.06
CA CYS A 319 -27.47 -28.43 35.23
C CYS A 319 -28.93 -27.99 35.39
N VAL A 320 -29.60 -27.57 34.30
CA VAL A 320 -31.01 -27.15 34.36
C VAL A 320 -31.90 -28.33 34.80
N VAL A 321 -31.70 -29.52 34.22
CA VAL A 321 -32.44 -30.73 34.62
C VAL A 321 -32.18 -31.08 36.09
N ALA A 322 -30.93 -30.99 36.57
CA ALA A 322 -30.60 -31.23 37.97
C ALA A 322 -31.31 -30.25 38.90
N VAL A 323 -31.38 -28.95 38.54
CA VAL A 323 -32.12 -27.94 39.31
C VAL A 323 -33.61 -28.25 39.36
N VAL A 324 -34.24 -28.67 38.25
CA VAL A 324 -35.65 -29.11 38.22
C VAL A 324 -35.87 -30.24 39.22
N LEU A 325 -35.02 -31.27 39.19
CA LEU A 325 -35.15 -32.44 40.06
C LEU A 325 -34.93 -32.11 41.53
N ILE A 326 -33.91 -31.30 41.84
CA ILE A 326 -33.62 -30.85 43.21
C ILE A 326 -34.79 -30.01 43.74
N ALA A 327 -35.33 -29.09 42.94
CA ALA A 327 -36.49 -28.28 43.32
C ALA A 327 -37.73 -29.15 43.58
N ALA A 328 -37.98 -30.16 42.73
CA ALA A 328 -39.10 -31.09 42.89
C ALA A 328 -38.96 -31.94 44.16
N ILE A 329 -37.77 -32.47 44.45
CA ILE A 329 -37.52 -33.24 45.68
C ILE A 329 -37.66 -32.32 46.91
N ALA A 330 -37.08 -31.12 46.87
CA ALA A 330 -37.14 -30.17 47.97
C ALA A 330 -38.57 -29.75 48.31
N ILE A 331 -39.41 -29.46 47.30
CA ILE A 331 -40.80 -29.06 47.56
C ILE A 331 -41.65 -30.24 48.05
N VAL A 332 -41.40 -31.47 47.61
CA VAL A 332 -42.06 -32.66 48.16
C VAL A 332 -41.71 -32.82 49.64
N LEU A 333 -40.42 -32.73 50.00
CA LEU A 333 -39.97 -32.81 51.39
C LEU A 333 -40.60 -31.71 52.25
N ILE A 334 -40.58 -30.46 51.78
CA ILE A 334 -41.21 -29.32 52.48
C ILE A 334 -42.71 -29.56 52.65
N SER A 335 -43.41 -30.04 51.62
CA SER A 335 -44.85 -30.30 51.69
C SER A 335 -45.17 -31.43 52.68
N HIS A 336 -44.34 -32.49 52.71
CA HIS A 336 -44.54 -33.63 53.59
C HIS A 336 -44.33 -33.24 55.05
N VAL A 337 -43.18 -32.60 55.36
CA VAL A 337 -42.84 -32.12 56.71
C VAL A 337 -43.86 -31.10 57.20
N THR A 338 -44.31 -30.18 56.35
CA THR A 338 -45.30 -29.20 56.81
C THR A 338 -46.67 -29.84 57.03
N SER A 339 -47.08 -30.84 56.22
CA SER A 339 -48.34 -31.57 56.49
C SER A 339 -48.31 -32.37 57.79
N THR A 340 -47.12 -32.75 58.28
CA THR A 340 -46.98 -33.42 59.60
C THR A 340 -47.05 -32.46 60.78
N ILE A 341 -46.69 -31.19 60.58
CA ILE A 341 -46.67 -30.16 61.63
C ILE A 341 -47.97 -29.35 61.65
N CYS A 342 -48.62 -29.16 60.50
CA CYS A 342 -49.84 -28.37 60.35
C CYS A 342 -50.98 -29.23 59.76
N VAL A 343 -52.10 -29.34 60.50
CA VAL A 343 -53.22 -30.27 60.25
C VAL A 343 -54.00 -29.99 58.95
N ASN A 344 -53.75 -28.88 58.26
CA ASN A 344 -54.53 -28.44 57.09
C ASN A 344 -53.72 -28.21 55.79
N ASN A 345 -52.50 -28.75 55.69
CA ASN A 345 -51.63 -28.51 54.51
C ASN A 345 -51.68 -29.65 53.49
N ARG A 346 -51.87 -29.30 52.21
CA ARG A 346 -51.92 -30.25 51.08
C ARG A 346 -50.56 -30.92 50.87
N ARG A 347 -50.55 -32.24 50.73
CA ARG A 347 -49.36 -33.01 50.32
C ARG A 347 -49.22 -32.98 48.81
N MET A 348 -48.04 -32.64 48.32
CA MET A 348 -47.77 -32.63 46.88
C MET A 348 -47.15 -33.96 46.45
N GLY A 349 -47.70 -34.56 45.40
CA GLY A 349 -47.14 -35.78 44.82
C GLY A 349 -45.84 -35.51 44.04
N TYR A 350 -45.02 -36.54 43.82
CA TYR A 350 -43.76 -36.39 43.06
C TYR A 350 -43.98 -35.91 41.61
N THR A 351 -45.00 -36.41 40.93
CA THR A 351 -45.34 -36.00 39.55
C THR A 351 -45.87 -34.57 39.50
N GLU A 352 -46.72 -34.20 40.47
CA GLU A 352 -47.24 -32.85 40.63
C GLU A 352 -46.11 -31.85 40.91
N ALA A 353 -45.14 -32.23 41.76
CA ALA A 353 -43.96 -31.43 42.05
C ALA A 353 -43.06 -31.24 40.82
N LEU A 354 -42.89 -32.28 39.99
CA LEU A 354 -42.12 -32.15 38.74
C LEU A 354 -42.78 -31.18 37.75
N ILE A 355 -44.10 -31.25 37.59
CA ILE A 355 -44.87 -30.32 36.75
C ILE A 355 -44.76 -28.89 37.30
N TRP A 356 -44.91 -28.73 38.61
CA TRP A 356 -44.78 -27.45 39.30
C TRP A 356 -43.38 -26.83 39.14
N SER A 357 -42.33 -27.60 39.38
CA SER A 357 -40.94 -27.15 39.22
C SER A 357 -40.61 -26.80 37.77
N THR A 358 -41.13 -27.57 36.81
CA THR A 358 -40.99 -27.26 35.38
C THR A 358 -41.72 -25.97 35.01
N GLY A 359 -42.95 -25.76 35.48
CA GLY A 359 -43.74 -24.55 35.23
C GLY A 359 -43.09 -23.27 35.76
N ILE A 360 -42.45 -23.36 36.94
CA ILE A 360 -41.69 -22.24 37.52
C ILE A 360 -40.46 -21.90 36.69
N LEU A 361 -39.71 -22.90 36.23
CA LEU A 361 -38.52 -22.68 35.38
C LEU A 361 -38.89 -22.13 33.99
N CYS A 362 -40.05 -22.53 33.46
CA CYS A 362 -40.64 -21.95 32.25
C CYS A 362 -41.27 -20.57 32.47
N GLN A 363 -41.21 -20.00 33.69
CA GLN A 363 -41.82 -18.71 34.06
C GLN A 363 -43.34 -18.64 33.86
N GLN A 364 -44.02 -19.79 33.77
CA GLN A 364 -45.49 -19.87 33.66
C GLN A 364 -46.18 -19.88 35.03
N GLY A 365 -45.39 -20.06 36.10
CA GLY A 365 -45.90 -20.21 37.46
C GLY A 365 -46.43 -21.61 37.74
N GLY A 366 -47.13 -21.76 38.86
CA GLY A 366 -47.77 -23.00 39.27
C GLY A 366 -49.18 -22.74 39.78
N THR A 367 -50.04 -23.75 39.70
CA THR A 367 -51.43 -23.68 40.19
C THR A 367 -51.52 -23.54 41.71
N TRP A 368 -50.44 -23.85 42.42
CA TRP A 368 -50.35 -23.83 43.87
C TRP A 368 -49.13 -23.02 44.31
N THR A 369 -49.34 -22.13 45.27
CA THR A 369 -48.28 -21.34 45.90
C THR A 369 -48.07 -21.83 47.34
N PRO A 370 -46.82 -22.14 47.74
CA PRO A 370 -46.55 -22.58 49.10
C PRO A 370 -46.79 -21.42 50.08
N SER A 371 -47.65 -21.64 51.08
CA SER A 371 -47.90 -20.65 52.14
C SER A 371 -46.77 -20.59 53.18
N ASN A 372 -45.88 -21.58 53.20
CA ASN A 372 -44.84 -21.72 54.22
C ASN A 372 -43.60 -20.91 53.83
N PRO A 373 -42.92 -20.25 54.79
CA PRO A 373 -41.78 -19.40 54.50
C PRO A 373 -40.65 -20.15 53.77
N SER A 374 -40.36 -21.40 54.16
CA SER A 374 -39.35 -22.24 53.49
C SER A 374 -39.69 -22.56 52.03
N GLY A 375 -40.98 -22.79 51.73
CA GLY A 375 -41.45 -23.03 50.37
C GLY A 375 -41.44 -21.75 49.53
N SER A 376 -41.78 -20.60 50.13
CA SER A 376 -41.68 -19.28 49.48
C SER A 376 -40.24 -18.93 49.12
N VAL A 377 -39.27 -19.21 50.00
CA VAL A 377 -37.84 -19.02 49.70
C VAL A 377 -37.40 -19.91 48.54
N LEU A 378 -37.79 -21.19 48.54
CA LEU A 378 -37.49 -22.11 47.42
C LEU A 378 -38.06 -21.59 46.09
N LEU A 379 -39.31 -21.12 46.11
CA LEU A 379 -39.97 -20.55 44.93
C LEU A 379 -39.24 -19.30 44.43
N ILE A 380 -38.85 -18.38 45.31
CA ILE A 380 -38.10 -17.16 44.95
C ILE A 380 -36.74 -17.53 44.33
N VAL A 381 -36.01 -18.49 44.90
CA VAL A 381 -34.72 -18.94 44.37
C VAL A 381 -34.89 -19.57 42.98
N CYS A 382 -35.90 -20.42 42.79
CA CYS A 382 -36.18 -21.04 41.49
C CYS A 382 -36.57 -19.99 40.43
N LEU A 383 -37.40 -18.99 40.80
CA LEU A 383 -37.77 -17.89 39.91
C LEU A 383 -36.56 -17.02 39.56
N PHE A 384 -35.71 -16.71 40.52
CA PHE A 384 -34.48 -15.96 40.26
C PHE A 384 -33.57 -16.71 39.29
N PHE A 385 -33.37 -18.01 39.49
CA PHE A 385 -32.61 -18.86 38.56
C PHE A 385 -33.22 -18.88 37.15
N ALA A 386 -34.55 -18.98 37.04
CA ALA A 386 -35.28 -18.97 35.76
C ALA A 386 -35.08 -17.65 35.00
N VAL A 387 -35.24 -16.50 35.68
CA VAL A 387 -35.06 -15.15 35.11
C VAL A 387 -33.62 -14.94 34.65
N VAL A 388 -32.63 -15.31 35.48
CA VAL A 388 -31.21 -15.18 35.12
C VAL A 388 -30.88 -16.03 33.88
N THR A 389 -31.34 -17.29 33.84
CA THR A 389 -31.09 -18.20 32.72
C THR A 389 -31.75 -17.69 31.43
N TYR A 390 -32.99 -17.21 31.51
CA TYR A 390 -33.71 -16.65 30.37
C TYR A 390 -33.03 -15.39 29.81
N ASN A 391 -32.65 -14.45 30.69
CA ASN A 391 -31.98 -13.23 30.27
C ASN A 391 -30.61 -13.52 29.64
N ALA A 392 -29.86 -14.50 30.16
CA ALA A 392 -28.59 -14.94 29.57
C ALA A 392 -28.80 -15.55 28.18
N TYR A 393 -29.83 -16.40 28.01
CA TYR A 393 -30.19 -16.96 26.70
C TYR A 393 -30.60 -15.85 25.71
N ALA A 394 -31.46 -14.92 26.13
CA ALA A 394 -31.89 -13.80 25.31
C ALA A 394 -30.69 -12.91 24.89
N ALA A 395 -29.78 -12.61 25.81
CA ALA A 395 -28.57 -11.83 25.53
C ALA A 395 -27.62 -12.53 24.53
N PHE A 396 -27.50 -13.86 24.60
CA PHE A 396 -26.71 -14.61 23.63
C PHE A 396 -27.31 -14.53 22.22
N ILE A 397 -28.62 -14.77 22.09
CA ILE A 397 -29.31 -14.72 20.79
C ILE A 397 -29.22 -13.31 20.17
N THR A 398 -29.42 -12.25 20.97
CA THR A 398 -29.30 -10.87 20.49
C THR A 398 -27.87 -10.53 20.08
N SER A 399 -26.86 -11.01 20.80
CA SER A 399 -25.45 -10.83 20.43
C SER A 399 -25.11 -11.52 19.10
N VAL A 400 -25.53 -12.77 18.91
CA VAL A 400 -25.28 -13.53 17.67
C VAL A 400 -25.98 -12.90 16.47
N LEU A 401 -27.21 -12.43 16.62
CA LEU A 401 -27.94 -11.78 15.53
C LEU A 401 -27.35 -10.40 15.18
N SER A 402 -26.67 -9.75 16.14
CA SER A 402 -26.03 -8.45 15.94
C SER A 402 -24.66 -8.56 15.25
N VAL A 403 -23.91 -9.64 15.48
CA VAL A 403 -22.55 -9.81 14.94
C VAL A 403 -22.58 -10.63 13.65
N ARG A 404 -22.21 -9.98 12.56
CA ARG A 404 -21.97 -10.65 11.27
C ARG A 404 -20.52 -11.12 11.21
N VAL A 405 -20.27 -12.40 11.44
CA VAL A 405 -18.96 -13.01 11.13
C VAL A 405 -18.90 -13.37 9.65
N ALA A 406 -18.06 -12.68 8.88
CA ALA A 406 -17.70 -13.13 7.55
C ALA A 406 -16.98 -14.50 7.67
N SER A 407 -17.44 -15.47 6.89
CA SER A 407 -16.98 -16.87 6.98
C SER A 407 -15.53 -17.07 6.52
N VAL A 408 -15.01 -16.20 5.66
CA VAL A 408 -13.69 -16.32 5.01
C VAL A 408 -13.02 -14.96 4.91
N ASP A 409 -12.07 -14.69 5.80
CA ASP A 409 -11.36 -13.40 5.89
C ASP A 409 -9.86 -13.49 5.66
N THR A 410 -9.33 -14.67 5.32
CA THR A 410 -7.90 -14.86 5.05
C THR A 410 -7.66 -15.72 3.81
N ILE A 411 -6.51 -15.51 3.17
CA ILE A 411 -6.06 -16.31 2.02
C ILE A 411 -5.95 -17.78 2.42
N ALA A 412 -5.42 -18.04 3.62
CA ALA A 412 -5.35 -19.38 4.18
C ALA A 412 -6.74 -20.01 4.28
N ALA A 413 -7.77 -19.29 4.73
CA ALA A 413 -9.14 -19.84 4.79
C ALA A 413 -9.70 -20.18 3.40
N VAL A 414 -9.39 -19.40 2.36
CA VAL A 414 -9.72 -19.74 0.96
C VAL A 414 -9.00 -21.03 0.52
N LEU A 415 -7.71 -21.16 0.84
CA LEU A 415 -6.89 -22.32 0.47
C LEU A 415 -7.29 -23.61 1.20
N HIS A 416 -7.70 -23.54 2.46
CA HIS A 416 -8.16 -24.71 3.22
C HIS A 416 -9.57 -25.16 2.80
N SER A 417 -10.35 -24.28 2.18
CA SER A 417 -11.71 -24.60 1.75
C SER A 417 -11.67 -25.32 0.39
N PRO A 418 -12.03 -26.61 0.30
CA PRO A 418 -11.97 -27.36 -0.95
C PRO A 418 -13.02 -26.89 -1.98
N ASN A 419 -14.13 -26.31 -1.52
CA ASN A 419 -15.23 -25.89 -2.39
C ASN A 419 -14.93 -24.61 -3.19
N PHE A 420 -13.95 -23.80 -2.75
CA PHE A 420 -13.61 -22.57 -3.47
C PHE A 420 -12.80 -22.89 -4.72
N LYS A 421 -13.34 -22.48 -5.87
CA LYS A 421 -12.61 -22.46 -7.14
C LYS A 421 -11.72 -21.23 -7.17
N ILE A 422 -10.52 -21.35 -7.71
CA ILE A 422 -9.54 -20.26 -7.79
C ILE A 422 -9.34 -19.88 -9.26
N GLY A 423 -9.28 -18.59 -9.55
CA GLY A 423 -8.76 -18.17 -10.84
C GLY A 423 -8.32 -16.72 -10.91
N TYR A 424 -7.67 -16.41 -12.02
CA TYR A 424 -7.02 -15.15 -12.36
C TYR A 424 -7.03 -15.00 -13.88
N ILE A 425 -6.65 -13.81 -14.38
CA ILE A 425 -6.62 -13.54 -15.81
C ILE A 425 -5.47 -14.31 -16.47
N ARG A 426 -5.80 -15.12 -17.47
CA ARG A 426 -4.84 -15.91 -18.23
C ARG A 426 -3.90 -15.00 -19.02
N ASN A 427 -2.59 -15.26 -18.90
CA ASN A 427 -1.50 -14.48 -19.48
C ASN A 427 -1.55 -12.99 -19.11
N GLY A 428 -2.18 -12.62 -17.99
CA GLY A 428 -2.23 -11.24 -17.51
C GLY A 428 -1.11 -10.89 -16.53
N ALA A 429 -1.03 -9.61 -16.18
CA ALA A 429 -0.09 -9.08 -15.18
C ALA A 429 -0.22 -9.80 -13.83
N ASP A 430 -1.46 -10.10 -13.43
CA ASP A 430 -1.79 -10.78 -12.18
C ASP A 430 -1.19 -12.20 -12.12
N GLN A 431 -1.22 -12.94 -13.24
CA GLN A 431 -0.61 -14.27 -13.33
C GLN A 431 0.92 -14.18 -13.24
N MET A 432 1.54 -13.22 -13.94
CA MET A 432 2.99 -13.02 -13.89
C MET A 432 3.46 -12.64 -12.48
N TYR A 433 2.66 -11.84 -11.77
CA TYR A 433 2.91 -11.53 -10.36
C TYR A 433 2.85 -12.79 -9.49
N LEU A 434 1.79 -13.60 -9.65
CA LEU A 434 1.62 -14.86 -8.92
C LEU A 434 2.74 -15.88 -9.21
N MET A 435 3.28 -15.91 -10.43
CA MET A 435 4.42 -16.77 -10.79
C MET A 435 5.74 -16.33 -10.16
N SER A 436 5.92 -15.01 -9.95
CA SER A 436 7.19 -14.43 -9.47
C SER A 436 7.21 -14.17 -7.96
N THR A 437 6.06 -14.31 -7.28
CA THR A 437 5.95 -14.06 -5.84
C THR A 437 6.74 -15.06 -5.01
N LYS A 438 7.32 -14.58 -3.90
CA LYS A 438 7.99 -15.43 -2.89
C LYS A 438 7.08 -15.83 -1.74
N ASP A 439 5.85 -15.31 -1.72
CA ASP A 439 4.87 -15.62 -0.68
C ASP A 439 4.33 -17.04 -0.87
N VAL A 440 4.49 -17.87 0.17
CA VAL A 440 4.08 -19.28 0.16
C VAL A 440 2.57 -19.43 -0.07
N GLN A 441 1.76 -18.54 0.51
CA GLN A 441 0.30 -18.61 0.38
C GLN A 441 -0.15 -18.26 -1.04
N LEU A 442 0.46 -17.23 -1.64
CA LEU A 442 0.15 -16.82 -3.01
C LEU A 442 0.68 -17.82 -4.04
N ASN A 443 1.83 -18.44 -3.79
CA ASN A 443 2.33 -19.52 -4.63
C ASN A 443 1.41 -20.76 -4.57
N ALA A 444 0.92 -21.13 -3.38
CA ALA A 444 -0.08 -22.19 -3.24
C ALA A 444 -1.40 -21.84 -3.96
N PHE A 445 -1.83 -20.57 -3.88
CA PHE A 445 -2.99 -20.06 -4.62
C PHE A 445 -2.81 -20.17 -6.13
N TYR A 446 -1.62 -19.80 -6.63
CA TYR A 446 -1.25 -19.94 -8.04
C TYR A 446 -1.29 -21.40 -8.50
N ILE A 447 -0.65 -22.32 -7.76
CA ILE A 447 -0.57 -23.75 -8.10
C ILE A 447 -1.97 -24.36 -8.18
N ARG A 448 -2.85 -24.06 -7.22
CA ARG A 448 -4.23 -24.57 -7.20
C ARG A 448 -5.10 -23.97 -8.31
N GLY A 449 -4.91 -22.70 -8.67
CA GLY A 449 -5.56 -22.12 -9.85
C GLY A 449 -5.03 -22.72 -11.17
N TYR A 450 -3.74 -23.03 -11.23
CA TYR A 450 -3.10 -23.62 -12.41
C TYR A 450 -3.51 -25.08 -12.65
N SER A 451 -3.70 -25.86 -11.58
CA SER A 451 -4.18 -27.25 -11.70
C SER A 451 -5.57 -27.33 -12.33
N ASP A 452 -6.41 -26.34 -12.09
CA ASP A 452 -7.77 -26.25 -12.62
C ASP A 452 -7.87 -25.18 -13.73
N ALA A 453 -7.18 -25.40 -14.85
CA ALA A 453 -7.05 -24.41 -15.93
C ALA A 453 -8.38 -23.90 -16.52
N ASP A 454 -9.47 -24.65 -16.36
CA ASP A 454 -10.84 -24.28 -16.77
C ASP A 454 -11.42 -23.13 -15.91
N ASN A 455 -10.90 -22.93 -14.71
CA ASN A 455 -11.32 -21.86 -13.81
C ASN A 455 -10.70 -20.51 -14.19
N LEU A 456 -9.63 -20.50 -14.99
CA LEU A 456 -8.97 -19.26 -15.44
C LEU A 456 -9.86 -18.48 -16.42
N VAL A 457 -9.80 -17.16 -16.35
CA VAL A 457 -10.64 -16.25 -17.15
C VAL A 457 -9.81 -15.41 -18.11
N SER A 458 -10.42 -14.87 -19.16
CA SER A 458 -9.74 -13.97 -20.10
C SER A 458 -9.91 -12.48 -19.76
N SER A 459 -10.95 -12.13 -19.00
CA SER A 459 -11.29 -10.75 -18.65
C SER A 459 -11.62 -10.61 -17.16
N ALA A 460 -11.33 -9.43 -16.60
CA ALA A 460 -11.73 -9.06 -15.25
C ALA A 460 -13.25 -9.10 -15.05
N GLU A 461 -14.02 -8.75 -16.09
CA GLU A 461 -15.49 -8.76 -16.02
C GLU A 461 -16.03 -10.17 -15.78
N GLU A 462 -15.50 -11.15 -16.51
CA GLU A 462 -15.86 -12.55 -16.38
C GLU A 462 -15.46 -13.10 -14.99
N GLY A 463 -14.25 -12.78 -14.53
CA GLY A 463 -13.76 -13.18 -13.21
C GLY A 463 -14.63 -12.66 -12.07
N LEU A 464 -15.02 -11.39 -12.14
CA LEU A 464 -15.91 -10.76 -11.16
C LEU A 464 -17.34 -11.31 -11.21
N ALA A 465 -17.88 -11.59 -12.40
CA ALA A 465 -19.21 -12.20 -12.55
C ALA A 465 -19.25 -13.64 -12.01
N ARG A 466 -18.19 -14.42 -12.21
CA ARG A 466 -18.04 -15.76 -11.60
C ARG A 466 -17.94 -15.66 -10.07
N ALA A 467 -17.15 -14.72 -9.55
CA ALA A 467 -17.03 -14.48 -8.12
C ALA A 467 -18.34 -14.02 -7.47
N ALA A 468 -19.21 -13.32 -8.21
CA ALA A 468 -20.53 -12.91 -7.73
C ALA A 468 -21.53 -14.07 -7.61
N SER A 469 -21.44 -15.06 -8.52
CA SER A 469 -22.45 -16.13 -8.66
C SER A 469 -22.06 -17.43 -7.93
N GLN A 470 -20.78 -17.79 -7.93
CA GLN A 470 -20.25 -19.06 -7.42
C GLN A 470 -19.30 -18.84 -6.24
N ASP A 471 -18.97 -19.91 -5.51
CA ASP A 471 -17.86 -19.90 -4.54
C ASP A 471 -16.52 -19.90 -5.30
N TYR A 472 -16.22 -18.76 -5.93
CA TYR A 472 -15.06 -18.53 -6.78
C TYR A 472 -14.24 -17.36 -6.23
N ALA A 473 -12.94 -17.61 -6.02
CA ALA A 473 -11.96 -16.65 -5.55
C ALA A 473 -11.16 -16.11 -6.74
N PHE A 474 -11.45 -14.87 -7.12
CA PHE A 474 -10.83 -14.22 -8.27
C PHE A 474 -9.68 -13.30 -7.81
N PHE A 475 -8.45 -13.57 -8.23
CA PHE A 475 -7.31 -12.71 -7.94
C PHE A 475 -7.10 -11.68 -9.05
N ALA A 476 -7.16 -10.39 -8.70
CA ALA A 476 -6.97 -9.29 -9.64
C ALA A 476 -6.44 -8.01 -8.97
N GLY A 477 -5.76 -7.18 -9.76
CA GLY A 477 -5.37 -5.82 -9.38
C GLY A 477 -6.57 -4.94 -8.98
N GLN A 478 -6.41 -4.19 -7.89
CA GLN A 478 -7.46 -3.33 -7.32
C GLN A 478 -8.00 -2.30 -8.32
N ARG A 479 -7.14 -1.74 -9.18
CA ARG A 479 -7.53 -0.76 -10.20
C ARG A 479 -8.50 -1.34 -11.20
N VAL A 480 -8.10 -2.43 -11.86
CA VAL A 480 -8.87 -3.09 -12.92
C VAL A 480 -10.18 -3.61 -12.36
N ALA A 481 -10.14 -4.31 -11.23
CA ALA A 481 -11.32 -4.92 -10.64
C ALA A 481 -12.34 -3.88 -10.14
N ARG A 482 -11.91 -2.84 -9.42
CA ARG A 482 -12.84 -1.81 -8.91
C ARG A 482 -13.40 -0.93 -10.02
N ALA A 483 -12.60 -0.58 -11.04
CA ALA A 483 -13.08 0.13 -12.21
C ALA A 483 -14.15 -0.69 -12.95
N THR A 484 -13.90 -1.99 -13.15
CA THR A 484 -14.85 -2.93 -13.79
C THR A 484 -16.12 -3.10 -12.95
N LEU A 485 -16.02 -3.21 -11.62
CA LEU A 485 -17.20 -3.27 -10.74
C LEU A 485 -18.07 -2.00 -10.82
N ARG A 486 -17.47 -0.83 -11.04
CA ARG A 486 -18.22 0.42 -11.21
C ARG A 486 -18.95 0.51 -12.54
N SER A 487 -18.40 -0.07 -13.62
CA SER A 487 -19.06 -0.15 -14.93
C SER A 487 -20.12 -1.24 -15.01
N LEU A 488 -20.03 -2.27 -14.15
CA LEU A 488 -21.00 -3.35 -14.08
C LEU A 488 -22.38 -2.89 -13.54
N SER A 489 -23.44 -3.52 -14.04
CA SER A 489 -24.81 -3.31 -13.58
C SER A 489 -25.12 -4.11 -12.31
N GLN A 490 -26.16 -3.70 -11.56
CA GLN A 490 -26.60 -4.41 -10.35
C GLN A 490 -26.97 -5.87 -10.64
N ALA A 491 -27.59 -6.13 -11.79
CA ALA A 491 -27.99 -7.48 -12.22
C ALA A 491 -26.78 -8.41 -12.47
N ARG A 492 -25.61 -7.86 -12.82
CA ARG A 492 -24.34 -8.61 -12.96
C ARG A 492 -23.57 -8.76 -11.65
N GLY A 493 -24.18 -8.44 -10.51
CA GLY A 493 -23.59 -8.72 -9.20
C GLY A 493 -22.62 -7.64 -8.70
N ARG A 494 -22.75 -6.38 -9.14
CA ARG A 494 -21.94 -5.24 -8.67
C ARG A 494 -21.76 -5.17 -7.15
N CYS A 495 -22.79 -5.50 -6.38
CA CYS A 495 -22.79 -5.48 -4.92
C CYS A 495 -22.77 -6.87 -4.27
N ALA A 496 -22.67 -7.93 -5.06
CA ALA A 496 -22.62 -9.31 -4.57
C ALA A 496 -21.18 -9.77 -4.27
N VAL A 497 -20.18 -8.94 -4.61
CA VAL A 497 -18.76 -9.25 -4.48
C VAL A 497 -18.15 -8.39 -3.38
N ARG A 498 -17.35 -9.02 -2.51
CA ARG A 498 -16.51 -8.36 -1.51
C ARG A 498 -15.04 -8.57 -1.86
N GLU A 499 -14.23 -7.56 -1.59
CA GLU A 499 -12.77 -7.67 -1.65
C GLU A 499 -12.18 -8.24 -0.35
N LEU A 500 -11.29 -9.21 -0.51
CA LEU A 500 -10.40 -9.73 0.53
C LEU A 500 -9.02 -9.10 0.29
N PRO A 501 -8.59 -8.14 1.13
CA PRO A 501 -7.36 -7.40 0.89
C PRO A 501 -6.13 -8.27 1.09
N VAL A 502 -5.20 -8.26 0.13
CA VAL A 502 -3.92 -8.97 0.26
C VAL A 502 -2.78 -7.97 0.44
N HIS A 503 -2.54 -7.59 1.69
CA HIS A 503 -1.55 -6.55 2.02
C HIS A 503 -0.11 -6.88 1.61
N SER A 504 0.24 -8.15 1.40
CA SER A 504 1.57 -8.55 0.90
C SER A 504 1.81 -8.11 -0.55
N THR A 505 0.77 -7.71 -1.29
CA THR A 505 0.85 -7.29 -2.70
C THR A 505 0.85 -5.77 -2.88
N ARG A 506 0.98 -5.00 -1.79
CA ARG A 506 1.01 -3.52 -1.87
C ARG A 506 2.15 -3.03 -2.75
N ALA A 507 1.81 -2.16 -3.69
CA ALA A 507 2.70 -1.52 -4.61
C ALA A 507 2.31 -0.04 -4.78
N HIS A 508 3.22 0.74 -5.35
CA HIS A 508 2.96 2.13 -5.69
C HIS A 508 2.86 2.29 -7.21
N LEU A 509 2.00 3.20 -7.64
CA LEU A 509 1.98 3.72 -9.00
C LEU A 509 2.89 4.94 -9.07
N ALA A 510 3.71 5.02 -10.11
CA ALA A 510 4.60 6.15 -10.35
C ALA A 510 4.82 6.34 -11.85
N PHE A 511 5.29 7.53 -12.23
CA PHE A 511 5.70 7.79 -13.62
C PHE A 511 7.11 7.23 -13.85
N PRO A 512 7.30 6.35 -14.85
CA PRO A 512 8.62 5.83 -15.18
C PRO A 512 9.43 6.82 -16.02
N LEU A 513 10.73 6.89 -15.73
CA LEU A 513 11.72 7.68 -16.43
C LEU A 513 12.94 6.84 -16.80
N PRO A 514 13.71 7.25 -17.81
CA PRO A 514 14.98 6.63 -18.12
C PRO A 514 15.91 6.70 -16.90
N ARG A 515 16.73 5.66 -16.72
CA ARG A 515 17.66 5.59 -15.59
C ARG A 515 18.60 6.79 -15.58
N GLN A 516 18.76 7.41 -14.42
CA GLN A 516 19.55 8.63 -14.21
C GLN A 516 19.07 9.82 -15.06
N SER A 517 17.76 9.92 -15.32
CA SER A 517 17.20 11.03 -16.10
C SER A 517 17.49 12.40 -15.46
N PRO A 518 17.99 13.38 -16.24
CA PRO A 518 18.21 14.75 -15.75
C PRO A 518 16.90 15.45 -15.35
N TYR A 519 15.76 14.98 -15.87
CA TYR A 519 14.44 15.54 -15.62
C TYR A 519 13.79 15.00 -14.34
N ALA A 520 14.39 13.99 -13.70
CA ALA A 520 13.78 13.33 -12.55
C ALA A 520 13.51 14.29 -11.38
N ARG A 521 14.46 15.19 -11.10
CA ARG A 521 14.37 16.09 -9.94
C ARG A 521 13.41 17.27 -10.17
N PRO A 522 13.45 17.99 -11.32
CA PRO A 522 12.45 19.01 -11.64
C PRO A 522 11.01 18.47 -11.66
N THR A 523 10.79 17.29 -12.25
CA THR A 523 9.48 16.64 -12.31
C THR A 523 9.00 16.21 -10.92
N LEU A 524 9.89 15.64 -10.08
CA LEU A 524 9.58 15.30 -8.69
C LEU A 524 9.09 16.50 -7.88
N LEU A 525 9.78 17.64 -7.96
CA LEU A 525 9.38 18.85 -7.23
C LEU A 525 8.01 19.37 -7.69
N SER A 526 7.76 19.31 -9.00
CA SER A 526 6.48 19.72 -9.58
C SER A 526 5.33 18.82 -9.10
N LEU A 527 5.55 17.50 -9.05
CA LEU A 527 4.57 16.55 -8.52
C LEU A 527 4.34 16.72 -7.01
N LEU A 528 5.39 17.02 -6.25
CA LEU A 528 5.26 17.34 -4.81
C LEU A 528 4.42 18.60 -4.58
N GLN A 529 4.55 19.61 -5.43
CA GLN A 529 3.68 20.80 -5.39
C GLN A 529 2.23 20.44 -5.68
N LEU A 530 1.97 19.62 -6.71
CA LEU A 530 0.62 19.11 -7.01
C LEU A 530 0.04 18.29 -5.86
N ARG A 531 0.86 17.53 -5.13
CA ARG A 531 0.46 16.82 -3.91
C ARG A 531 0.08 17.80 -2.81
N SER A 532 0.91 18.82 -2.56
CA SER A 532 0.65 19.82 -1.51
C SER A 532 -0.59 20.66 -1.78
N GLY A 533 -0.93 20.89 -3.05
CA GLY A 533 -2.15 21.58 -3.47
C GLY A 533 -3.39 20.69 -3.54
N GLY A 534 -3.28 19.38 -3.26
CA GLY A 534 -4.41 18.44 -3.29
C GLY A 534 -4.87 18.00 -4.68
N ALA A 535 -4.28 18.54 -5.77
CA ALA A 535 -4.60 18.13 -7.14
C ALA A 535 -4.30 16.65 -7.39
N LEU A 536 -3.20 16.15 -6.81
CA LEU A 536 -2.81 14.75 -6.97
C LEU A 536 -3.79 13.77 -6.29
N ALA A 537 -4.50 14.19 -5.25
CA ALA A 537 -5.51 13.35 -4.59
C ALA A 537 -6.69 13.03 -5.52
N ARG A 538 -7.01 13.95 -6.45
CA ARG A 538 -8.05 13.71 -7.48
C ARG A 538 -7.59 12.66 -8.48
N LEU A 539 -6.32 12.74 -8.93
CA LEU A 539 -5.73 11.71 -9.78
C LEU A 539 -5.69 10.36 -9.05
N GLU A 540 -5.28 10.33 -7.79
CA GLU A 540 -5.26 9.11 -6.97
C GLU A 540 -6.63 8.43 -6.92
N ALA A 541 -7.70 9.18 -6.63
CA ALA A 541 -9.07 8.68 -6.61
C ALA A 541 -9.58 8.19 -7.98
N ALA A 542 -9.04 8.74 -9.07
CA ALA A 542 -9.37 8.31 -10.43
C ALA A 542 -8.63 7.04 -10.85
N LEU A 543 -7.34 6.94 -10.50
CA LEU A 543 -6.49 5.78 -10.82
C LEU A 543 -6.86 4.55 -9.99
N VAL A 544 -7.15 4.75 -8.71
CA VAL A 544 -7.53 3.70 -7.76
C VAL A 544 -8.89 4.05 -7.18
N PRO A 545 -9.98 3.75 -7.92
CA PRO A 545 -11.32 4.02 -7.43
C PRO A 545 -11.63 3.23 -6.15
N ASP A 546 -12.43 3.80 -5.25
CA ASP A 546 -13.05 3.05 -4.15
C ASP A 546 -14.03 1.98 -4.64
N MET A 547 -14.30 0.98 -3.80
CA MET A 547 -15.36 0.01 -4.06
C MET A 547 -16.69 0.72 -4.38
N PRO A 548 -17.53 0.17 -5.28
CA PRO A 548 -18.82 0.78 -5.59
C PRO A 548 -19.64 0.97 -4.33
N GLN A 549 -20.22 2.16 -4.16
CA GLN A 549 -21.17 2.42 -3.09
C GLN A 549 -22.41 1.56 -3.32
N CYS A 550 -22.55 0.54 -2.50
CA CYS A 550 -23.71 -0.33 -2.44
C CYS A 550 -24.56 0.09 -1.24
N ALA A 551 -25.88 -0.02 -1.35
CA ALA A 551 -26.75 0.18 -0.19
C ALA A 551 -26.23 -0.74 0.93
N PRO A 552 -25.92 -0.20 2.13
CA PRO A 552 -25.47 -1.04 3.21
C PRO A 552 -26.55 -2.11 3.41
N PRO A 553 -26.17 -3.40 3.53
CA PRO A 553 -27.17 -4.42 3.78
C PRO A 553 -27.92 -4.00 5.05
N PRO A 554 -29.27 -4.14 5.09
CA PRO A 554 -30.06 -3.65 6.22
C PRO A 554 -29.41 -4.11 7.51
N GLY A 555 -29.14 -3.19 8.45
CA GLY A 555 -28.33 -3.45 9.65
C GLY A 555 -28.84 -4.61 10.51
N PHE A 556 -30.10 -5.00 10.31
CA PHE A 556 -30.70 -6.17 10.92
C PHE A 556 -30.69 -7.35 9.95
N ALA A 557 -30.03 -8.45 10.35
CA ALA A 557 -30.28 -9.74 9.72
C ALA A 557 -31.72 -10.14 10.07
N SER A 558 -32.59 -10.26 9.07
CA SER A 558 -33.95 -10.77 9.29
C SER A 558 -33.85 -12.24 9.71
N ALA A 559 -34.41 -12.57 10.86
CA ALA A 559 -34.45 -13.95 11.37
C ALA A 559 -35.18 -14.83 10.35
N ARG A 560 -34.52 -15.88 9.88
CA ARG A 560 -35.07 -16.83 8.90
C ARG A 560 -35.75 -17.99 9.60
N ALA A 561 -36.71 -18.61 8.93
CA ALA A 561 -37.31 -19.86 9.41
C ALA A 561 -36.27 -20.97 9.60
N THR A 562 -35.15 -20.92 8.86
CA THR A 562 -34.01 -21.82 9.05
C THR A 562 -33.35 -21.68 10.40
N ASP A 563 -33.32 -20.47 10.98
CA ASP A 563 -32.57 -20.17 12.20
C ASP A 563 -33.26 -20.74 13.45
N VAL A 564 -34.56 -21.02 13.35
CA VAL A 564 -35.44 -21.53 14.43
C VAL A 564 -35.97 -22.94 14.09
N ARG A 565 -35.36 -23.62 13.11
CA ARG A 565 -35.82 -24.92 12.61
C ARG A 565 -35.93 -25.98 13.72
N SER A 566 -34.96 -26.05 14.62
CA SER A 566 -34.96 -27.02 15.73
C SER A 566 -36.09 -26.78 16.73
N ALA A 567 -36.41 -25.52 17.04
CA ALA A 567 -37.51 -25.19 17.94
C ALA A 567 -38.85 -25.68 17.37
N LEU A 568 -39.07 -25.51 16.07
CA LEU A 568 -40.27 -26.02 15.39
C LEU A 568 -40.34 -27.55 15.42
N ILE A 569 -39.22 -28.23 15.21
CA ILE A 569 -39.15 -29.70 15.30
C ILE A 569 -39.45 -30.16 16.74
N LEU A 570 -38.86 -29.52 17.76
CA LEU A 570 -39.10 -29.84 19.16
C LEU A 570 -40.57 -29.65 19.56
N LEU A 571 -41.22 -28.59 19.07
CA LEU A 571 -42.65 -28.35 19.29
C LEU A 571 -43.50 -29.49 18.70
N ILE A 572 -43.24 -29.88 17.45
CA ILE A 572 -43.98 -30.96 16.78
C ILE A 572 -43.78 -32.28 17.51
N VAL A 573 -42.54 -32.61 17.87
CA VAL A 573 -42.23 -33.82 18.65
C VAL A 573 -42.95 -33.81 19.99
N GLY A 574 -42.99 -32.68 20.69
CA GLY A 574 -43.70 -32.52 21.96
C GLY A 574 -45.22 -32.69 21.84
N LEU A 575 -45.83 -32.16 20.76
CA LEU A 575 -47.26 -32.33 20.50
C LEU A 575 -47.60 -33.80 20.19
N ILE A 576 -46.78 -34.46 19.38
CA ILE A 576 -46.97 -35.88 19.04
C ILE A 576 -46.81 -36.74 20.30
N THR A 577 -45.76 -36.53 21.10
CA THR A 577 -45.54 -37.31 22.33
C THR A 577 -46.68 -37.11 23.32
N SER A 578 -47.14 -35.87 23.54
CA SER A 578 -48.29 -35.57 24.38
C SER A 578 -49.56 -36.29 23.92
N LEU A 579 -49.86 -36.25 22.61
CA LEU A 579 -51.02 -36.95 22.04
C LEU A 579 -50.91 -38.47 22.23
N THR A 580 -49.73 -39.05 22.01
CA THR A 580 -49.52 -40.50 22.19
C THR A 580 -49.67 -40.94 23.65
N ILE A 581 -49.17 -40.15 24.60
CA ILE A 581 -49.33 -40.42 26.03
C ILE A 581 -50.81 -40.31 26.42
N GLY A 582 -51.51 -39.26 25.97
CA GLY A 582 -52.94 -39.08 26.24
C GLY A 582 -53.80 -40.20 25.66
N LEU A 583 -53.53 -40.65 24.43
CA LEU A 583 -54.18 -41.82 23.83
C LEU A 583 -53.86 -43.10 24.61
N GLY A 584 -52.61 -43.27 25.05
CA GLY A 584 -52.19 -44.39 25.89
C GLY A 584 -52.92 -44.45 27.22
N GLU A 585 -53.04 -43.32 27.92
CA GLU A 585 -53.79 -43.21 29.18
C GLU A 585 -55.29 -43.46 28.98
N TYR A 586 -55.87 -42.91 27.91
CA TYR A 586 -57.27 -43.14 27.55
C TYR A 586 -57.53 -44.63 27.28
N CYS A 587 -56.68 -45.28 26.48
CA CYS A 587 -56.78 -46.71 26.19
C CYS A 587 -56.58 -47.56 27.45
N TRP A 588 -55.67 -47.17 28.33
CA TRP A 588 -55.42 -47.87 29.59
C TRP A 588 -56.60 -47.76 30.56
N LYS A 589 -57.19 -46.56 30.68
CA LYS A 589 -58.37 -46.32 31.53
C LYS A 589 -59.59 -47.09 31.03
N ASN A 590 -59.81 -47.09 29.72
CA ASN A 590 -60.96 -47.76 29.09
C ASN A 590 -60.67 -49.20 28.68
N ARG A 591 -59.56 -49.81 29.10
CA ARG A 591 -59.11 -51.15 28.68
C ARG A 591 -60.14 -52.27 28.89
N LYS A 592 -61.06 -52.14 29.86
CA LYS A 592 -62.13 -53.12 30.09
C LYS A 592 -63.25 -52.96 29.05
N GLU A 593 -63.66 -51.72 28.78
CA GLU A 593 -64.69 -51.41 27.79
C GLU A 593 -64.20 -51.56 26.33
N LEU A 594 -62.93 -51.24 26.07
CA LEU A 594 -62.29 -51.50 24.77
C LEU A 594 -62.19 -52.99 24.48
N LYS A 595 -61.88 -53.82 25.48
CA LYS A 595 -61.82 -55.28 25.31
C LYS A 595 -63.20 -55.87 24.98
N THR A 596 -64.26 -55.39 25.61
CA THR A 596 -65.64 -55.80 25.28
C THR A 596 -66.08 -55.29 23.92
N PHE A 597 -65.70 -54.08 23.52
CA PHE A 597 -66.01 -53.52 22.20
C PHE A 597 -65.24 -54.23 21.08
N LEU A 598 -63.96 -54.55 21.27
CA LEU A 598 -63.15 -55.36 20.34
C LEU A 598 -63.67 -56.80 20.22
N ALA A 599 -64.09 -57.41 21.34
CA ALA A 599 -64.71 -58.74 21.31
C ALA A 599 -66.06 -58.75 20.57
N PHE A 600 -66.83 -57.66 20.64
CA PHE A 600 -68.09 -57.51 19.91
C PHE A 600 -67.89 -57.24 18.41
N MET A 601 -66.81 -56.56 18.01
CA MET A 601 -66.46 -56.32 16.59
C MET A 601 -65.82 -57.52 15.89
N LEU A 602 -65.30 -58.50 16.66
CA LEU A 602 -64.66 -59.73 16.17
C LEU A 602 -65.59 -60.96 16.21
N SER A 603 -66.78 -60.82 16.82
CA SER A 603 -67.90 -61.78 16.74
C SER A 603 -68.86 -61.35 15.66
#